data_AF-A0A3D0ZGS9-F1
#
_entry.id   AF-A0A3D0ZGS9-F1
#
_cell.length_a   1.000
_cell.length_b   1.000
_cell.length_c   1.000
_cell.angle_alpha   90.00
_cell.angle_beta   90.00
_cell.angle_gamma   90.00
#
_symmetry.space_group_name_H-M   'P 1'
#
loop_
_entity.id
_entity.type
_entity.pdbx_description
1 polymer ?
#
loop_
_entity_poly.entity_id
_entity_poly.type
_entity_poly.pdbx_seq_one_letter_code
_entity_poly.pdbx_strand_id
1 'polypeptide(L)'
;ELYLQHGIHASDQLSIRVADLGLLDAMMNRLRVSPPDSFGSSAVENFVDLAEGSGHLPPTDGLLYLTRDQTRVIIRPSGTEPKLKCYLEVILPVESAAELPEARQAARTALDNVLGDVREALGL
;
A
#
# COMPACT_ATOMS: atom_id res chain seq x y z
N GLU A 1 -2.53 23.35 11.57
CA GLU A 1 -3.52 23.70 10.53
C GLU A 1 -3.69 22.58 9.51
N LEU A 2 -2.66 22.21 8.73
CA LEU A 2 -2.75 21.15 7.71
C LEU A 2 -3.31 19.80 8.21
N TYR A 3 -2.81 19.27 9.33
CA TYR A 3 -3.31 17.99 9.87
C TYR A 3 -4.76 18.03 10.33
N LEU A 4 -5.27 19.20 10.73
CA LEU A 4 -6.67 19.36 11.14
C LEU A 4 -7.61 19.38 9.93
N GLN A 5 -7.10 19.84 8.78
CA GLN A 5 -7.89 19.94 7.54
C GLN A 5 -7.85 18.65 6.72
N HIS A 6 -6.72 17.93 6.74
CA HIS A 6 -6.47 16.81 5.82
C HIS A 6 -6.17 15.49 6.53
N GLY A 7 -6.11 15.48 7.86
CA GLY A 7 -5.64 14.34 8.63
C GLY A 7 -4.11 14.17 8.58
N ILE A 8 -3.62 13.18 9.33
CA ILE A 8 -2.24 12.70 9.25
C ILE A 8 -2.16 11.71 8.10
N HIS A 9 -1.34 12.03 7.12
CA HIS A 9 -0.93 11.13 6.05
C HIS A 9 0.39 10.50 6.49
N ALA A 10 0.35 9.24 6.90
CA ALA A 10 1.54 8.50 7.29
C ALA A 10 1.86 7.48 6.20
N SER A 11 3.13 7.40 5.80
CA SER A 11 3.58 6.49 4.76
C SER A 11 4.75 5.62 5.21
N ASP A 12 4.84 4.40 4.68
CA ASP A 12 5.99 3.53 4.82
C ASP A 12 6.21 2.72 3.52
N GLN A 13 7.31 1.98 3.44
CA GLN A 13 7.59 1.09 2.32
C GLN A 13 8.18 -0.25 2.75
N LEU A 14 7.88 -1.28 1.98
CA LEU A 14 8.55 -2.58 2.02
C LEU A 14 9.30 -2.80 0.71
N SER A 15 10.61 -3.04 0.80
CA SER A 15 11.43 -3.40 -0.36
C SER A 15 11.98 -4.81 -0.18
N ILE A 16 11.47 -5.76 -0.96
CA ILE A 16 11.89 -7.17 -0.92
C ILE A 16 12.89 -7.40 -2.04
N ARG A 17 14.08 -7.88 -1.71
CA ARG A 17 15.04 -8.35 -2.71
C ARG A 17 14.82 -9.83 -2.97
N VAL A 18 14.71 -10.22 -4.23
CA VAL A 18 14.55 -11.61 -4.65
C VAL A 18 15.84 -12.14 -5.28
N ALA A 19 15.97 -13.47 -5.30
CA ALA A 19 17.15 -14.16 -5.84
C ALA A 19 17.16 -14.20 -7.38
N ASP A 20 16.00 -14.25 -8.01
CA ASP A 20 15.82 -14.21 -9.46
C ASP A 20 14.53 -13.45 -9.84
N LEU A 21 14.42 -13.05 -11.11
CA LEU A 21 13.29 -12.24 -11.59
C LEU A 21 11.98 -13.02 -11.72
N GLY A 22 12.02 -14.34 -11.88
CA GLY A 22 10.81 -15.17 -11.99
C GLY A 22 10.01 -15.19 -10.68
N LEU A 23 10.68 -14.99 -9.54
CA LEU A 23 9.99 -14.78 -8.26
C LEU A 23 9.19 -13.48 -8.23
N LEU A 24 9.64 -12.39 -8.90
CA LEU A 24 8.85 -11.16 -8.98
C LEU A 24 7.55 -11.41 -9.76
N ASP A 25 7.64 -12.08 -10.90
CA ASP A 25 6.48 -12.40 -11.73
C ASP A 25 5.47 -13.26 -10.95
N ALA A 26 5.96 -14.26 -10.19
CA ALA A 26 5.13 -15.10 -9.36
C ALA A 26 4.42 -14.32 -8.24
N MET A 27 5.14 -13.42 -7.54
CA MET A 27 4.58 -12.57 -6.49
C MET A 27 3.52 -11.62 -7.03
N MET A 28 3.81 -10.94 -8.15
CA MET A 28 2.87 -10.03 -8.80
C MET A 28 1.64 -10.77 -9.33
N ASN A 29 1.84 -11.94 -9.95
CA ASN A 29 0.72 -12.74 -10.45
C ASN A 29 -0.17 -13.25 -9.31
N ARG A 30 0.40 -13.68 -8.18
CA ARG A 30 -0.37 -14.08 -6.99
C ARG A 30 -1.33 -12.97 -6.55
N LEU A 31 -0.81 -11.74 -6.43
CA LEU A 31 -1.59 -10.57 -6.02
C LEU A 31 -2.67 -10.17 -7.04
N ARG A 32 -2.44 -10.44 -8.33
CA ARG A 32 -3.44 -10.22 -9.40
C ARG A 32 -4.58 -11.23 -9.36
N VAL A 33 -4.26 -12.52 -9.23
CA VAL A 33 -5.27 -13.59 -9.32
C VAL A 33 -6.02 -13.82 -8.03
N SER A 34 -5.43 -13.43 -6.90
CA SER A 34 -6.00 -13.55 -5.56
C SER A 34 -5.71 -12.27 -4.76
N PRO A 35 -6.33 -11.14 -5.13
CA PRO A 35 -6.12 -9.87 -4.43
C PRO A 35 -6.60 -9.96 -2.98
N PRO A 36 -5.89 -9.32 -2.02
CA PRO A 36 -6.39 -9.14 -0.66
C PRO A 36 -7.75 -8.43 -0.65
N ASP A 37 -8.64 -8.85 0.25
CA ASP A 37 -9.96 -8.23 0.43
C ASP A 37 -9.94 -7.03 1.39
N SER A 38 -8.84 -6.87 2.13
CA SER A 38 -8.67 -5.85 3.15
C SER A 38 -7.19 -5.58 3.46
N PHE A 39 -6.93 -4.39 4.01
CA PHE A 39 -5.67 -4.00 4.64
C PHE A 39 -5.98 -3.19 5.91
N GLY A 40 -5.28 -3.44 7.01
CA GLY A 40 -5.49 -2.75 8.28
C GLY A 40 -6.91 -2.91 8.81
N SER A 41 -7.57 -4.06 8.55
CA SER A 41 -9.00 -4.32 8.80
C SER A 41 -9.99 -3.46 7.98
N SER A 42 -9.51 -2.68 7.01
CA SER A 42 -10.33 -1.88 6.10
C SER A 42 -10.49 -2.61 4.76
N ALA A 43 -11.74 -2.80 4.33
CA ALA A 43 -12.05 -3.52 3.09
C ALA A 43 -11.49 -2.76 1.86
N VAL A 44 -10.90 -3.50 0.92
CA VAL A 44 -10.51 -2.99 -0.40
C VAL A 44 -11.78 -2.67 -1.19
N GLU A 45 -11.95 -1.41 -1.58
CA GLU A 45 -13.10 -0.96 -2.39
C GLU A 45 -12.74 -0.77 -3.86
N ASN A 46 -11.45 -0.52 -4.14
CA ASN A 46 -10.96 -0.41 -5.50
C ASN A 46 -9.62 -1.11 -5.64
N PHE A 47 -9.53 -1.99 -6.64
CA PHE A 47 -8.32 -2.68 -7.06
C PHE A 47 -8.09 -2.38 -8.54
N VAL A 48 -6.89 -1.89 -8.87
CA VAL A 48 -6.52 -1.51 -10.24
C VAL A 48 -5.20 -2.18 -10.61
N ASP A 49 -5.21 -2.97 -11.69
CA ASP A 49 -3.98 -3.41 -12.34
C ASP A 49 -3.50 -2.31 -13.30
N LEU A 50 -2.37 -1.70 -12.95
CA LEU A 50 -1.79 -0.60 -13.73
C LEU A 50 -1.20 -1.08 -15.06
N ALA A 51 -1.09 -2.40 -15.25
CA ALA A 51 -0.65 -2.98 -16.51
C ALA A 51 -1.67 -2.76 -17.65
N GLU A 52 -2.93 -2.46 -17.33
CA GLU A 52 -3.95 -2.09 -18.33
C GLU A 52 -3.75 -0.65 -18.86
N GLY A 53 -3.04 0.20 -18.10
CA GLY A 53 -2.89 1.62 -18.41
C GLY A 53 -4.20 2.40 -18.25
N SER A 54 -4.22 3.64 -18.73
CA SER A 54 -5.43 4.47 -18.74
C SER A 54 -5.40 5.47 -19.90
N GLY A 55 -6.49 6.24 -20.06
CA GLY A 55 -6.52 7.34 -21.04
C GLY A 55 -5.50 8.45 -20.77
N HIS A 56 -4.91 8.52 -19.57
CA HIS A 56 -3.97 9.58 -19.18
C HIS A 56 -2.54 9.09 -18.93
N LEU A 57 -2.35 7.79 -18.67
CA LEU A 57 -1.07 7.21 -18.29
C LEU A 57 -0.82 5.91 -19.07
N PRO A 58 0.41 5.68 -19.57
CA PRO A 58 0.76 4.43 -20.21
C PRO A 58 0.72 3.27 -19.22
N PRO A 59 0.58 2.02 -19.70
CA PRO A 59 0.61 0.83 -18.85
C PRO A 59 1.95 0.70 -18.11
N THR A 60 1.90 0.22 -16.88
CA THR A 60 3.10 -0.10 -16.09
C THR A 60 2.83 -1.30 -15.19
N ASP A 61 3.84 -2.13 -14.96
CA ASP A 61 3.67 -3.26 -14.05
C ASP A 61 3.55 -2.76 -12.61
N GLY A 62 2.33 -2.78 -12.09
CA GLY A 62 2.02 -2.33 -10.75
C GLY A 62 0.57 -2.57 -10.38
N LEU A 63 0.32 -2.71 -9.10
CA LEU A 63 -1.00 -2.96 -8.52
C LEU A 63 -1.32 -1.84 -7.53
N LEU A 64 -2.53 -1.29 -7.62
CA LEU A 64 -3.06 -0.30 -6.68
C LEU A 64 -4.26 -0.89 -5.95
N TYR A 65 -4.21 -0.83 -4.63
CA TYR A 65 -5.33 -1.13 -3.74
C TYR A 65 -5.70 0.14 -2.98
N LEU A 66 -7.00 0.47 -2.99
CA LEU A 66 -7.58 1.55 -2.20
C LEU A 66 -8.70 0.96 -1.35
N THR A 67 -8.57 1.14 -0.04
CA THR A 67 -9.54 0.66 0.94
C THR A 67 -10.58 1.73 1.29
N ARG A 68 -11.63 1.32 2.00
CA ARG A 68 -12.74 2.18 2.45
C ARG A 68 -12.28 3.39 3.27
N ASP A 69 -11.31 3.19 4.16
CA ASP A 69 -10.71 4.24 4.99
C ASP A 69 -9.62 5.05 4.26
N GLN A 70 -9.53 4.91 2.94
CA GLN A 70 -8.55 5.57 2.09
C GLN A 70 -7.10 5.14 2.31
N THR A 71 -6.85 4.02 3.01
CA THR A 71 -5.53 3.39 3.00
C THR A 71 -5.17 2.98 1.57
N ARG A 72 -3.93 3.30 1.17
CA ARG A 72 -3.40 3.06 -0.17
C ARG A 72 -2.22 2.12 -0.11
N VAL A 73 -2.27 1.06 -0.92
CA VAL A 73 -1.17 0.12 -1.12
C VAL A 73 -0.83 0.04 -2.60
N ILE A 74 0.43 0.33 -2.94
CA ILE A 74 0.93 0.24 -4.32
C ILE A 74 2.10 -0.73 -4.37
N ILE A 75 2.01 -1.77 -5.20
CA ILE A 75 3.05 -2.80 -5.31
C ILE A 75 3.54 -2.85 -6.75
N ARG A 76 4.88 -2.79 -6.94
CA ARG A 76 5.50 -2.84 -8.26
C ARG A 76 6.93 -3.40 -8.24
N PRO A 77 7.40 -4.05 -9.30
CA PRO A 77 8.82 -4.34 -9.48
C PRO A 77 9.63 -3.05 -9.71
N SER A 78 10.91 -3.07 -9.29
CA SER A 78 11.80 -1.90 -9.35
C SER A 78 12.27 -1.52 -10.76
N GLY A 79 11.99 -2.31 -11.80
CA GLY A 79 12.35 -2.06 -13.20
C GLY A 79 13.84 -2.24 -13.54
N THR A 80 14.75 -1.92 -12.62
CA THR A 80 16.21 -1.98 -12.82
C THR A 80 16.94 -2.90 -11.84
N GLU A 81 16.24 -3.38 -10.80
CA GLU A 81 16.81 -4.20 -9.74
C GLU A 81 15.87 -5.38 -9.44
N PRO A 82 16.38 -6.53 -8.96
CA PRO A 82 15.56 -7.67 -8.55
C PRO A 82 14.89 -7.40 -7.19
N LYS A 83 14.05 -6.35 -7.17
CA LYS A 83 13.35 -5.87 -5.98
C LYS A 83 11.87 -5.62 -6.28
N LEU A 84 11.02 -6.08 -5.36
CA LEU A 84 9.63 -5.71 -5.28
C LEU A 84 9.48 -4.55 -4.29
N LYS A 85 8.87 -3.45 -4.72
CA LYS A 85 8.61 -2.26 -3.90
C LYS A 85 7.12 -2.19 -3.58
N CYS A 86 6.79 -2.09 -2.31
CA CYS A 86 5.44 -1.88 -1.81
C CYS A 86 5.43 -0.54 -1.07
N TYR A 87 4.53 0.36 -1.47
CA TYR A 87 4.32 1.66 -0.85
C TYR A 87 2.99 1.66 -0.12
N LEU A 88 2.99 2.14 1.11
CA LEU A 88 1.84 2.12 2.00
C LEU A 88 1.55 3.54 2.45
N GLU A 89 0.28 3.90 2.50
CA GLU A 89 -0.16 5.16 3.10
C GLU A 89 -1.47 4.94 3.84
N VAL A 90 -1.55 5.48 5.06
CA VAL A 90 -2.77 5.53 5.87
C VAL A 90 -3.11 6.99 6.14
N ILE A 91 -4.41 7.28 6.24
CA ILE A 91 -4.91 8.63 6.50
C ILE A 91 -5.79 8.57 7.75
N LEU A 92 -5.38 9.28 8.81
CA LEU A 92 -6.18 9.39 10.04
C LEU A 92 -6.65 10.84 10.27
N PRO A 93 -7.94 11.07 10.56
CA PRO A 93 -8.42 12.40 10.93
C PRO A 93 -7.82 12.86 12.26
N VAL A 94 -7.73 14.19 12.44
CA VAL A 94 -7.28 14.81 13.69
C VAL A 94 -8.25 15.95 14.01
N GLU A 95 -8.94 15.89 15.15
CA GLU A 95 -9.97 16.89 15.48
C GLU A 95 -9.36 18.11 16.16
N SER A 96 -8.28 17.92 16.91
CA SER A 96 -7.60 19.00 17.62
C SER A 96 -6.08 18.90 17.62
N ALA A 97 -5.39 20.03 17.79
CA ALA A 97 -3.93 20.05 17.90
C ALA A 97 -3.42 19.26 19.12
N ALA A 98 -4.27 19.10 20.15
CA ALA A 98 -3.92 18.35 21.36
C ALA A 98 -3.84 16.83 21.11
N GLU A 99 -4.60 16.30 20.15
CA GLU A 99 -4.61 14.87 19.79
C GLU A 99 -3.43 14.47 18.89
N LEU A 100 -2.68 15.43 18.34
CA LEU A 100 -1.61 15.15 17.36
C LEU A 100 -0.60 14.09 17.82
N PRO A 101 -0.11 14.08 19.08
CA PRO A 101 0.80 13.03 19.53
C PRO A 101 0.18 11.63 19.46
N GLU A 102 -1.06 11.48 19.91
CA GLU A 102 -1.79 10.21 19.91
C GLU A 102 -2.13 9.76 18.49
N ALA A 103 -2.61 10.68 17.65
CA ALA A 103 -2.94 10.40 16.26
C ALA A 103 -1.72 9.96 15.44
N ARG A 104 -0.52 10.51 15.73
CA ARG A 104 0.74 10.03 15.12
C ARG A 104 1.07 8.60 15.52
N GLN A 105 0.88 8.27 16.79
CA GLN A 105 1.12 6.91 17.28
C GLN A 105 0.12 5.92 16.67
N ALA A 106 -1.16 6.30 16.59
CA ALA A 106 -2.19 5.51 15.93
C ALA A 106 -1.89 5.29 14.43
N ALA A 107 -1.45 6.34 13.72
CA ALA A 107 -1.08 6.23 12.31
C ALA A 107 0.10 5.28 12.10
N ARG A 108 1.07 5.27 13.02
CA ARG A 108 2.18 4.33 12.98
C ARG A 108 1.70 2.88 13.18
N THR A 109 0.85 2.64 14.17
CA THR A 109 0.29 1.31 14.40
C THR A 109 -0.55 0.84 13.21
N ALA A 110 -1.32 1.73 12.58
CA ALA A 110 -2.06 1.41 11.36
C ALA A 110 -1.13 0.99 10.21
N LEU A 111 -0.02 1.72 9.99
CA LEU A 111 0.99 1.33 9.01
C LEU A 111 1.62 -0.03 9.30
N ASP A 112 1.96 -0.30 10.57
CA ASP A 112 2.56 -1.57 10.97
C ASP A 112 1.60 -2.75 10.71
N ASN A 113 0.28 -2.56 10.92
CA ASN A 113 -0.75 -3.56 10.58
C ASN A 113 -0.83 -3.79 9.06
N VAL A 114 -0.94 -2.71 8.28
CA VAL A 114 -0.99 -2.79 6.80
C VAL A 114 0.27 -3.46 6.25
N LEU A 115 1.43 -3.18 6.83
CA LEU A 115 2.69 -3.82 6.47
C LEU A 115 2.67 -5.33 6.75
N GLY A 116 2.05 -5.75 7.86
CA GLY A 116 1.83 -7.16 8.20
C GLY A 116 0.98 -7.86 7.13
N ASP A 117 -0.16 -7.27 6.78
CA ASP A 117 -1.08 -7.81 5.77
C ASP A 117 -0.41 -7.92 4.39
N VAL A 118 0.42 -6.94 4.01
CA VAL A 118 1.19 -6.97 2.76
C VAL A 118 2.20 -8.12 2.76
N ARG A 119 2.85 -8.40 3.89
CA ARG A 119 3.76 -9.56 4.01
C ARG A 119 2.99 -10.87 3.87
N GLU A 120 1.86 -11.01 4.54
CA GLU A 120 1.01 -12.19 4.43
C GLU A 120 0.52 -12.41 3.00
N ALA A 121 0.04 -11.36 2.33
CA ALA A 121 -0.41 -11.41 0.94
C ALA A 121 0.70 -11.88 -0.01
N LEU A 122 1.95 -11.50 0.28
CA LEU A 122 3.16 -11.90 -0.43
C LEU A 122 3.74 -13.25 0.02
N GLY A 123 3.20 -13.86 1.08
CA GLY A 123 3.67 -15.13 1.65
C GLY A 123 4.99 -15.04 2.41
N LEU A 124 5.25 -13.91 3.06
CA LEU A 124 6.48 -13.61 3.83
C LEU A 124 6.29 -13.69 5.34
#